data_AF-A0A540W2Z7-F1
#
_entry.id   AF-A0A540W2Z7-F1
#
_cell.length_a   1.000
_cell.length_b   1.000
_cell.length_c   1.000
_cell.angle_alpha   90.00
_cell.angle_beta   90.00
_cell.angle_gamma   90.00
#
_symmetry.space_group_name_H-M   'P 1'
#
loop_
_entity.id
_entity.type
_entity.pdbx_description
1 polymer ?
#
loop_
_entity_poly.entity_id
_entity_poly.type
_entity_poly.pdbx_seq_one_letter_code
_entity_poly.pdbx_strand_id
1 'polypeptide(L)'
;MGAIDPLPEWARTPAGGWRAADLDRLEDLPPHTELLDGRLYFRSPSTVFQELTRSQLDHGLRALAPQGWEVSSTSEEIRHGAARLTPDLTVTRRGGLNPSRVLLAIEVMPSTWPAEVRRATPADYAAAGVPHLWWVEREGTRAVVRCYELDSATGRYGAEAVQYDEVRTTRPFPAAIDLTLTSSPNNGH
;
A
#
# COMPACT_ATOMS: atom_id res chain seq x y z
N MET A 1 -6.91 -11.77 -42.16
CA MET A 1 -6.60 -10.49 -41.49
C MET A 1 -7.56 -10.39 -40.32
N GLY A 2 -7.15 -10.83 -39.13
CA GLY A 2 -8.04 -10.93 -37.97
C GLY A 2 -8.45 -9.54 -37.49
N ALA A 3 -9.74 -9.35 -37.20
CA ALA A 3 -10.24 -8.12 -36.60
C ALA A 3 -9.51 -7.89 -35.27
N ILE A 4 -9.01 -6.66 -35.07
CA ILE A 4 -8.47 -6.24 -33.79
C ILE A 4 -9.68 -6.05 -32.87
N ASP A 5 -9.78 -6.84 -31.80
CA ASP A 5 -10.82 -6.63 -30.81
C ASP A 5 -10.77 -5.19 -30.29
N PRO A 6 -11.92 -4.51 -30.14
CA PRO A 6 -11.92 -3.17 -29.61
C PRO A 6 -11.28 -3.19 -28.23
N LEU A 7 -10.42 -2.21 -27.95
CA LEU A 7 -9.81 -2.08 -26.62
C LEU A 7 -10.91 -2.14 -25.54
N PRO A 8 -10.67 -2.79 -24.40
CA PRO A 8 -11.63 -2.84 -23.31
C PRO A 8 -11.94 -1.42 -22.82
N GLU A 9 -13.13 -1.22 -22.26
CA GLU A 9 -13.61 0.11 -21.88
C GLU A 9 -12.67 0.82 -20.89
N TRP A 10 -12.15 0.07 -19.92
CA TRP A 10 -11.21 0.59 -18.92
C TRP A 10 -9.90 1.14 -19.53
N ALA A 11 -9.52 0.72 -20.74
CA ALA A 11 -8.32 1.21 -21.42
C ALA A 11 -8.51 2.59 -22.07
N ARG A 12 -9.74 3.11 -22.13
CA ARG A 12 -10.08 4.43 -22.67
C ARG A 12 -10.38 5.42 -21.54
N THR A 13 -9.36 6.09 -21.02
CA THR A 13 -9.52 7.08 -19.94
C THR A 13 -10.50 8.20 -20.34
N PRO A 14 -11.59 8.41 -19.56
CA PRO A 14 -12.54 9.50 -19.81
C PRO A 14 -11.87 10.87 -19.73
N ALA A 15 -12.44 11.89 -20.39
CA ALA A 15 -11.91 13.26 -20.39
C ALA A 15 -11.81 13.89 -18.99
N GLY A 16 -12.60 13.42 -18.02
CA GLY A 16 -12.55 13.84 -16.61
C GLY A 16 -11.88 12.83 -15.68
N GLY A 17 -11.21 11.81 -16.22
CA GLY A 17 -10.70 10.68 -15.45
C GLY A 17 -11.80 9.72 -14.96
N TRP A 18 -11.35 8.60 -14.41
CA TRP A 18 -12.19 7.59 -13.78
C TRP A 18 -12.62 8.01 -12.37
N ARG A 19 -13.83 7.63 -11.95
CA ARG A 19 -14.29 7.74 -10.56
C ARG A 19 -14.45 6.35 -9.95
N ALA A 20 -14.37 6.23 -8.63
CA ALA A 20 -14.53 4.93 -7.96
C ALA A 20 -15.81 4.18 -8.37
N ALA A 21 -16.92 4.91 -8.54
CA ALA A 21 -18.21 4.37 -8.97
C ALA A 21 -18.26 3.93 -10.44
N ASP A 22 -17.35 4.44 -11.28
CA ASP A 22 -17.24 3.99 -12.67
C ASP A 22 -16.60 2.61 -12.72
N LEU A 23 -15.58 2.35 -11.87
CA LEU A 23 -14.91 1.06 -11.79
C LEU A 23 -15.85 -0.09 -11.40
N ASP A 24 -16.88 0.19 -10.58
CA ASP A 24 -17.88 -0.83 -10.20
C ASP A 24 -18.72 -1.32 -11.39
N ARG A 25 -18.68 -0.62 -12.53
CA ARG A 25 -19.40 -0.97 -13.76
C ARG A 25 -18.50 -1.51 -14.87
N LEU A 26 -17.17 -1.44 -14.70
CA LEU A 26 -16.21 -1.87 -15.71
C LEU A 26 -16.06 -3.38 -15.66
N GLU A 27 -16.29 -4.02 -16.81
CA GLU A 27 -16.01 -5.44 -17.01
C GLU A 27 -14.52 -5.65 -17.33
N ASP A 28 -14.02 -6.84 -17.00
CA ASP A 28 -12.64 -7.29 -17.27
C ASP A 28 -11.54 -6.33 -16.78
N LEU A 29 -11.81 -5.57 -15.72
CA LEU A 29 -10.81 -4.72 -15.09
C LEU A 29 -9.67 -5.60 -14.56
N PRO A 30 -8.40 -5.32 -14.91
CA PRO A 30 -7.28 -6.10 -14.41
C PRO A 30 -7.29 -6.17 -12.88
N PRO A 31 -6.91 -7.30 -12.27
CA PRO A 31 -6.82 -7.41 -10.82
C PRO A 31 -5.79 -6.42 -10.27
N HIS A 32 -5.95 -6.01 -9.02
CA HIS A 32 -5.07 -5.03 -8.36
C HIS A 32 -4.99 -3.70 -9.12
N THR A 33 -6.14 -3.25 -9.63
CA THR A 33 -6.29 -1.90 -10.19
C THR A 33 -6.42 -0.88 -9.06
N GLU A 34 -5.62 0.17 -9.14
CA GLU A 34 -5.71 1.32 -8.26
C GLU A 34 -6.19 2.55 -9.03
N LEU A 35 -7.12 3.28 -8.42
CA LEU A 35 -7.62 4.54 -8.97
C LEU A 35 -7.02 5.71 -8.19
N LEU A 36 -6.12 6.43 -8.84
CA LEU A 36 -5.41 7.58 -8.28
C LEU A 36 -5.52 8.75 -9.26
N ASP A 37 -6.04 9.89 -8.77
CA ASP A 37 -6.25 11.11 -9.56
C ASP A 37 -6.94 10.88 -10.93
N GLY A 38 -7.97 10.03 -10.94
CA GLY A 38 -8.73 9.72 -12.16
C GLY A 38 -8.03 8.77 -13.14
N ARG A 39 -6.90 8.16 -12.78
CA ARG A 39 -6.12 7.26 -13.63
C ARG A 39 -6.05 5.86 -13.01
N LEU A 40 -6.09 4.84 -13.87
CA LEU A 40 -5.94 3.45 -13.48
C LEU A 40 -4.47 3.05 -13.49
N TYR A 41 -4.02 2.45 -12.40
CA TYR A 41 -2.70 1.86 -12.26
C TYR A 41 -2.84 0.37 -11.97
N PHE A 42 -2.13 -0.45 -12.72
CA PHE A 42 -2.15 -1.91 -12.56
C PHE A 42 -0.90 -2.35 -11.82
N ARG A 43 -1.08 -3.01 -10.68
CA ARG A 43 0.04 -3.57 -9.92
C ARG A 43 0.69 -4.68 -10.75
N SER A 44 1.98 -4.54 -11.05
CA SER A 44 2.78 -5.57 -11.73
C SER A 44 3.12 -6.73 -10.77
N PRO A 45 3.57 -7.90 -11.27
CA PRO A 45 4.11 -8.96 -10.41
C PRO A 45 5.16 -8.40 -9.45
N SER A 46 5.12 -8.88 -8.21
CA SER A 46 5.96 -8.33 -7.14
C SER A 46 7.42 -8.66 -7.36
N THR A 47 8.31 -7.71 -7.08
CA THR A 47 9.76 -7.98 -7.06
C THR A 47 10.12 -8.79 -5.82
N VAL A 48 11.25 -9.52 -5.86
CA VAL A 48 11.78 -10.26 -4.69
C VAL A 48 11.93 -9.35 -3.47
N PHE A 49 12.36 -8.11 -3.67
CA PHE A 49 12.41 -7.10 -2.61
C PHE A 49 11.05 -6.94 -1.94
N GLN A 50 10.01 -6.69 -2.73
CA GLN A 50 8.68 -6.44 -2.20
C GLN A 50 8.12 -7.66 -1.47
N GLU A 51 8.32 -8.86 -2.01
CA GLU A 51 7.86 -10.10 -1.37
C GLU A 51 8.54 -10.34 -0.03
N LEU A 52 9.87 -10.23 0.03
CA LEU A 52 10.63 -10.42 1.27
C LEU A 52 10.31 -9.34 2.31
N THR A 53 10.23 -8.08 1.90
CA THR A 53 9.87 -6.98 2.80
C THR A 53 8.47 -7.16 3.37
N ARG A 54 7.46 -7.52 2.55
CA ARG A 54 6.10 -7.81 3.02
C ARG A 54 6.08 -9.00 3.97
N SER A 55 6.82 -10.07 3.66
CA SER A 55 6.90 -11.25 4.51
C SER A 55 7.47 -10.93 5.90
N GLN A 56 8.58 -10.17 5.96
CA GLN A 56 9.20 -9.75 7.23
C GLN A 56 8.27 -8.83 8.03
N LEU A 57 7.62 -7.87 7.36
CA LEU A 57 6.66 -6.98 8.01
C LEU A 57 5.44 -7.74 8.54
N ASP A 58 4.82 -8.62 7.73
CA ASP A 58 3.67 -9.43 8.15
C ASP A 58 4.03 -10.28 9.38
N HIS A 59 5.15 -11.01 9.32
CA HIS A 59 5.60 -11.85 10.43
C HIS A 59 5.87 -11.03 11.70
N GLY A 60 6.65 -9.95 11.59
CA GLY A 60 7.01 -9.09 12.71
C GLY A 60 5.78 -8.42 13.33
N LEU A 61 4.89 -7.88 12.50
CA LEU A 61 3.67 -7.22 12.98
C LEU A 61 2.72 -8.21 13.66
N ARG A 62 2.57 -9.45 13.17
CA ARG A 62 1.70 -10.45 13.80
C ARG A 62 2.16 -10.79 15.22
N ALA A 63 3.46 -10.80 15.46
CA ALA A 63 4.03 -11.03 16.79
C ALA A 63 3.83 -9.84 17.75
N LEU A 64 3.67 -8.63 17.20
CA LEU A 64 3.67 -7.37 17.95
C LEU A 64 2.29 -6.69 18.03
N ALA A 65 1.34 -7.10 17.19
CA ALA A 65 0.03 -6.48 17.09
C ALA A 65 -0.70 -6.52 18.45
N PRO A 66 -1.22 -5.37 18.93
CA PRO A 66 -1.96 -5.34 20.18
C PRO A 66 -3.23 -6.19 20.12
N GLN A 67 -3.71 -6.64 21.27
CA GLN A 67 -4.96 -7.42 21.34
C GLN A 67 -6.12 -6.67 20.67
N GLY A 68 -6.89 -7.39 19.85
CA GLY A 68 -8.03 -6.83 19.11
C GLY A 68 -7.68 -6.21 17.75
N TRP A 69 -6.39 -6.20 17.40
CA TRP A 69 -5.90 -5.83 16.07
C TRP A 69 -5.36 -7.06 15.33
N GLU A 70 -5.57 -7.08 14.01
CA GLU A 70 -5.17 -8.17 13.13
C GLU A 70 -4.35 -7.62 11.97
N VAL A 71 -3.28 -8.34 11.64
CA VAL A 71 -2.47 -8.08 10.45
C VAL A 71 -3.08 -8.82 9.27
N SER A 72 -3.27 -8.13 8.17
CA SER A 72 -3.80 -8.72 6.93
C SER A 72 -2.95 -8.29 5.75
N SER A 73 -2.60 -9.25 4.88
CA SER A 73 -2.19 -8.96 3.51
C SER A 73 -3.46 -8.74 2.70
N THR A 74 -3.67 -7.51 2.25
CA THR A 74 -5.00 -7.09 1.80
C THR A 74 -5.13 -7.18 0.29
N SER A 75 -6.08 -8.00 -0.16
CA SER A 75 -6.71 -7.87 -1.48
C SER A 75 -7.95 -6.99 -1.44
N GLU A 76 -8.38 -6.52 -0.25
CA GLU A 76 -9.51 -5.62 -0.10
C GLU A 76 -9.10 -4.14 -0.11
N GLU A 77 -10.04 -3.28 -0.50
CA GLU A 77 -9.81 -1.85 -0.74
C GLU A 77 -10.26 -1.01 0.46
N ILE A 78 -9.43 -0.04 0.83
CA ILE A 78 -9.86 1.11 1.63
C ILE A 78 -10.53 2.11 0.67
N ARG A 79 -11.85 2.25 0.80
CA ARG A 79 -12.65 3.17 -0.02
C ARG A 79 -12.88 4.49 0.70
N HIS A 80 -12.50 5.60 0.07
CA HIS A 80 -12.80 6.95 0.57
C HIS A 80 -13.08 7.91 -0.60
N GLY A 81 -14.32 8.42 -0.66
CA GLY A 81 -14.73 9.29 -1.76
C GLY A 81 -14.51 8.63 -3.12
N ALA A 82 -13.65 9.22 -3.96
CA ALA A 82 -13.29 8.69 -5.27
C ALA A 82 -12.02 7.79 -5.24
N ALA A 83 -11.30 7.71 -4.13
CA ALA A 83 -10.08 6.91 -4.01
C ALA A 83 -10.41 5.45 -3.63
N ARG A 84 -9.68 4.53 -4.26
CA ARG A 84 -9.67 3.09 -3.94
C ARG A 84 -8.22 2.71 -3.67
N LEU A 85 -7.87 2.56 -2.38
CA LEU A 85 -6.52 2.29 -1.93
C LEU A 85 -6.39 0.81 -1.55
N THR A 86 -5.38 0.13 -2.07
CA THR A 86 -5.14 -1.29 -1.79
C THR A 86 -3.77 -1.45 -1.15
N PRO A 87 -3.64 -1.22 0.17
CA PRO A 87 -2.37 -1.39 0.87
C PRO A 87 -1.84 -2.82 0.73
N ASP A 88 -0.52 -2.96 0.82
CA ASP A 88 0.12 -4.28 0.83
C ASP A 88 -0.15 -5.04 2.12
N LEU A 89 -0.09 -4.34 3.25
CA LEU A 89 -0.44 -4.87 4.56
C LEU A 89 -1.25 -3.83 5.33
N THR A 90 -2.08 -4.32 6.24
CA THR A 90 -2.81 -3.47 7.18
C THR A 90 -2.79 -4.05 8.58
N VAL A 91 -2.86 -3.17 9.58
CA VAL A 91 -3.23 -3.53 10.95
C VAL A 91 -4.63 -2.96 11.20
N THR A 92 -5.60 -3.84 11.42
CA THR A 92 -7.03 -3.48 11.43
C THR A 92 -7.75 -4.08 12.62
N ARG A 93 -8.89 -3.50 13.01
CA ARG A 93 -9.82 -4.19 13.89
C ARG A 93 -10.59 -5.26 13.12
N ARG A 94 -10.93 -6.35 13.80
CA ARG A 94 -11.84 -7.39 13.29
C ARG A 94 -13.11 -6.82 12.65
N GLY A 95 -13.52 -7.42 11.54
CA GLY A 95 -14.79 -7.11 10.86
C GLY A 95 -14.67 -6.27 9.58
N GLY A 96 -13.49 -6.17 8.97
CA GLY A 96 -13.29 -5.67 7.59
C GLY A 96 -12.60 -4.30 7.46
N LEU A 97 -12.15 -3.99 6.24
CA LEU A 97 -11.45 -2.75 5.86
C LEU A 97 -12.39 -1.56 5.63
N ASN A 98 -12.85 -0.96 6.73
CA ASN A 98 -13.30 0.44 6.71
C ASN A 98 -12.10 1.33 7.07
N PRO A 99 -11.87 2.49 6.42
CA PRO A 99 -10.77 3.39 6.78
C PRO A 99 -10.68 3.67 8.30
N SER A 100 -11.82 3.85 8.97
CA SER A 100 -11.90 4.07 10.43
C SER A 100 -11.45 2.87 11.30
N ARG A 101 -11.29 1.69 10.71
CA ARG A 101 -10.84 0.45 11.36
C ARG A 101 -9.40 0.10 11.05
N VAL A 102 -8.74 0.86 10.18
CA VAL A 102 -7.33 0.70 9.85
C VAL A 102 -6.52 1.58 10.81
N LEU A 103 -5.62 0.98 11.58
CA LEU A 103 -4.68 1.72 12.44
C LEU A 103 -3.40 2.06 11.69
N LEU A 104 -2.92 1.10 10.91
CA LEU A 104 -1.71 1.21 10.11
C LEU A 104 -1.99 0.64 8.72
N ALA A 105 -1.74 1.43 7.69
CA ALA A 105 -1.56 0.95 6.33
C ALA A 105 -0.07 0.86 6.02
N ILE A 106 0.33 -0.12 5.22
CA ILE A 106 1.71 -0.31 4.82
C ILE A 106 1.75 -0.51 3.32
N GLU A 107 2.63 0.24 2.69
CA GLU A 107 2.85 0.19 1.26
C GLU A 107 4.31 -0.13 0.97
N VAL A 108 4.56 -1.24 0.26
CA VAL A 108 5.89 -1.60 -0.23
C VAL A 108 5.98 -1.20 -1.70
N MET A 109 6.44 0.03 -1.89
CA MET A 109 6.32 0.78 -3.12
C MET A 109 7.09 0.12 -4.27
N PRO A 110 6.42 -0.22 -5.37
CA PRO A 110 7.10 -0.67 -6.56
C PRO A 110 7.91 0.47 -7.17
N SER A 111 9.15 0.21 -7.54
CA SER A 111 9.99 1.17 -8.27
C SER A 111 9.46 1.46 -9.68
N THR A 112 8.56 0.62 -10.20
CA THR A 112 7.93 0.78 -11.52
C THR A 112 6.81 1.82 -11.52
N TRP A 113 6.30 2.25 -10.35
CA TRP A 113 5.30 3.30 -10.31
C TRP A 113 5.91 4.68 -10.58
N PRO A 114 5.20 5.55 -11.32
CA PRO A 114 5.65 6.90 -11.55
C PRO A 114 5.87 7.66 -10.23
N ALA A 115 6.88 8.53 -10.21
CA ALA A 115 7.27 9.21 -8.98
C ALA A 115 6.17 10.13 -8.44
N GLU A 116 5.36 10.72 -9.32
CA GLU A 116 4.19 11.51 -8.96
C GLU A 116 3.12 10.70 -8.23
N VAL A 117 2.88 9.46 -8.68
CA VAL A 117 1.93 8.54 -8.04
C VAL A 117 2.41 8.19 -6.65
N ARG A 118 3.68 7.76 -6.54
CA ARG A 118 4.30 7.42 -5.25
C ARG A 118 4.28 8.59 -4.26
N ARG A 119 4.43 9.83 -4.76
CA ARG A 119 4.35 11.06 -3.94
C ARG A 119 2.92 11.45 -3.55
N ALA A 120 1.92 11.10 -4.35
CA ALA A 120 0.52 11.36 -4.05
C ALA A 120 -0.04 10.39 -2.99
N THR A 121 0.43 9.14 -2.98
CA THR A 121 -0.08 8.08 -2.10
C THR A 121 -0.24 8.48 -0.63
N PRO A 122 0.73 9.13 0.05
CA PRO A 122 0.52 9.54 1.44
C PRO A 122 -0.65 10.53 1.63
N ALA A 123 -0.87 11.43 0.68
CA ALA A 123 -1.99 12.37 0.77
C ALA A 123 -3.34 11.66 0.63
N ASP A 124 -3.42 10.63 -0.23
CA ASP A 124 -4.65 9.85 -0.40
C ASP A 124 -5.00 9.05 0.86
N TYR A 125 -4.01 8.43 1.51
CA TYR A 125 -4.21 7.75 2.80
C TYR A 125 -4.60 8.71 3.93
N ALA A 126 -3.99 9.90 3.98
CA ALA A 126 -4.35 10.92 4.95
C ALA A 126 -5.79 11.42 4.75
N ALA A 127 -6.21 11.64 3.49
CA ALA A 127 -7.58 12.00 3.15
C ALA A 127 -8.57 10.89 3.54
N ALA A 128 -8.18 9.62 3.37
CA ALA A 128 -8.96 8.48 3.84
C ALA A 128 -9.05 8.36 5.38
N GLY A 129 -8.28 9.16 6.12
CA GLY A 129 -8.30 9.19 7.59
C GLY A 129 -7.51 8.05 8.23
N VAL A 130 -6.57 7.42 7.51
CA VAL A 130 -5.75 6.35 8.06
C VAL A 130 -4.71 6.94 9.03
N PRO A 131 -4.70 6.56 10.33
CA PRO A 131 -3.88 7.22 11.34
C PRO A 131 -2.37 7.07 11.12
N HIS A 132 -1.92 5.90 10.66
CA HIS A 132 -0.51 5.65 10.39
C HIS A 132 -0.31 5.05 9.00
N LEU A 133 0.71 5.52 8.31
CA LEU A 133 1.18 4.94 7.05
C LEU A 133 2.66 4.61 7.19
N TRP A 134 3.04 3.36 6.91
CA TRP A 134 4.43 3.02 6.62
C TRP A 134 4.61 2.89 5.12
N TRP A 135 5.42 3.77 4.58
CA TRP A 135 5.78 3.78 3.17
C TRP A 135 7.19 3.23 3.05
N VAL A 136 7.35 2.12 2.33
CA VAL A 136 8.61 1.39 2.24
C VAL A 136 9.09 1.39 0.80
N GLU A 137 10.33 1.83 0.56
CA GLU A 137 10.97 1.70 -0.75
C GLU A 137 12.34 1.04 -0.66
N ARG A 138 12.89 0.72 -1.83
CA ARG A 138 14.25 0.23 -1.98
C ARG A 138 15.17 1.37 -2.38
N GLU A 139 16.24 1.58 -1.62
CA GLU A 139 17.36 2.45 -2.00
C GLU A 139 18.62 1.59 -2.12
N GLY A 140 19.09 1.37 -3.35
CA GLY A 140 20.19 0.45 -3.62
C GLY A 140 19.86 -0.97 -3.16
N THR A 141 20.53 -1.46 -2.12
CA THR A 141 20.27 -2.79 -1.51
C THR A 141 19.46 -2.72 -0.23
N ARG A 142 19.11 -1.52 0.25
CA ARG A 142 18.51 -1.28 1.57
C ARG A 142 17.02 -1.05 1.48
N ALA A 143 16.32 -1.40 2.57
CA ALA A 143 14.95 -0.97 2.77
C ALA A 143 14.96 0.42 3.44
N VAL A 144 14.18 1.36 2.91
CA VAL A 144 13.95 2.67 3.51
C VAL A 144 12.49 2.75 3.92
N VAL A 145 12.24 2.96 5.21
CA VAL A 145 10.88 3.06 5.75
C VAL A 145 10.61 4.48 6.23
N ARG A 146 9.56 5.07 5.68
CA ARG A 146 9.01 6.35 6.11
C ARG A 146 7.76 6.10 6.91
N CYS A 147 7.79 6.48 8.17
CA CYS A 147 6.66 6.35 9.09
C CYS A 147 5.94 7.69 9.19
N TYR A 148 4.68 7.71 8.79
CA TYR A 148 3.80 8.86 8.85
C TYR A 148 2.75 8.71 9.96
N GLU A 149 2.45 9.79 10.66
CA GLU A 149 1.37 9.90 11.66
C GLU A 149 0.42 11.03 11.26
N LEU A 150 -0.88 10.73 11.22
CA LEU A 150 -1.90 11.68 10.80
C LEU A 150 -2.08 12.75 11.88
N ASP A 151 -1.89 14.00 11.52
CA ASP A 151 -2.22 15.12 12.38
C ASP A 151 -3.73 15.42 12.26
N SER A 152 -4.46 15.11 13.33
CA SER A 152 -5.91 15.35 13.41
C SER A 152 -6.32 16.82 13.25
N ALA A 153 -5.44 17.77 13.56
CA ALA A 153 -5.74 19.19 13.42
C ALA A 153 -5.67 19.68 11.97
N THR A 154 -4.78 19.08 11.17
CA THR A 154 -4.54 19.51 9.77
C THR A 154 -5.12 18.54 8.74
N GLY A 155 -5.44 17.31 9.13
CA GLY A 155 -5.87 16.24 8.22
C GLY A 155 -4.76 15.79 7.27
N ARG A 156 -3.49 16.01 7.64
CA ARG A 156 -2.31 15.70 6.84
C ARG A 156 -1.33 14.87 7.67
N TYR A 157 -0.52 14.06 7.00
CA TYR A 157 0.59 13.41 7.70
C TYR A 157 1.59 14.45 8.20
N GLY A 158 1.91 14.35 9.49
CA GLY A 158 2.86 15.21 10.21
C GLY A 158 4.28 14.66 10.14
N ALA A 159 5.00 14.71 11.26
CA ALA A 159 6.41 14.33 11.35
C ALA A 159 6.69 12.94 10.75
N GLU A 160 7.61 12.91 9.80
CA GLU A 160 8.11 11.70 9.15
C GLU A 160 9.33 11.18 9.90
N ALA A 161 9.29 9.93 10.34
CA ALA A 161 10.51 9.23 10.77
C ALA A 161 11.03 8.39 9.60
N VAL A 162 12.28 8.62 9.20
CA VAL A 162 12.96 7.83 8.16
C VAL A 162 13.89 6.84 8.84
N GLN A 163 13.75 5.56 8.48
CA GLN A 163 14.52 4.46 9.05
C GLN A 163 15.08 3.58 7.92
N TYR A 164 16.21 2.94 8.19
CA TYR A 164 16.94 2.12 7.21
C TYR A 164 17.11 0.71 7.74
N ASP A 165 16.78 -0.28 6.92
CA ASP A 165 16.92 -1.72 7.17
C ASP A 165 16.18 -2.26 8.41
N GLU A 166 15.57 -1.41 9.23
CA GLU A 166 14.75 -1.76 10.39
C GLU A 166 13.60 -0.74 10.52
N VAL A 167 12.47 -1.19 11.08
CA VAL A 167 11.46 -0.29 11.67
C VAL A 167 11.47 -0.41 13.18
N ARG A 168 11.87 0.66 13.86
CA ARG A 168 11.84 0.79 15.31
C ARG A 168 11.02 2.02 15.70
N THR A 169 9.88 1.80 16.34
CA THR A 169 8.93 2.88 16.68
C THR A 169 8.13 2.54 17.93
N THR A 170 7.59 3.56 18.59
CA THR A 170 6.62 3.40 19.69
C THR A 170 5.18 3.62 19.22
N ARG A 171 4.97 4.10 17.98
CA ARG A 171 3.66 4.33 17.37
C ARG A 171 3.50 3.56 16.05
N PRO A 172 2.29 3.04 15.73
CA PRO A 172 1.08 3.04 16.57
C PRO A 172 1.17 2.20 17.85
N PHE A 173 2.13 1.30 17.90
CA PHE A 173 2.48 0.49 19.06
C PHE A 173 4.00 0.20 19.00
N PRO A 174 4.60 -0.24 20.12
CA PRO A 174 6.01 -0.63 20.13
C PRO A 174 6.30 -1.70 19.08
N ALA A 175 7.17 -1.36 18.13
CA ALA A 175 7.62 -2.27 17.10
C ALA A 175 9.12 -2.15 16.89
N ALA A 176 9.78 -3.29 16.68
CA ALA A 176 11.16 -3.42 16.26
C ALA A 176 11.22 -4.60 15.28
N ILE A 177 11.31 -4.30 13.98
CA ILE A 177 11.23 -5.28 12.89
C ILE A 177 12.44 -5.09 11.99
N ASP A 178 13.34 -6.08 11.96
CA ASP A 178 14.45 -6.13 11.01
C ASP A 178 13.91 -6.39 9.60
N LEU A 179 14.37 -5.58 8.65
CA LEU A 179 14.06 -5.65 7.23
C LEU A 179 15.31 -5.90 6.39
N THR A 180 16.46 -6.18 7.04
CA THR A 180 17.71 -6.51 6.36
C THR A 180 17.48 -7.69 5.42
N LEU A 181 17.61 -7.43 4.14
CA LEU A 181 17.42 -8.46 3.11
C LEU A 181 18.63 -9.37 3.08
N THR A 182 18.60 -10.40 3.92
CA THR A 182 19.53 -11.52 3.78
C THR A 182 19.06 -12.37 2.61
N SER A 183 19.86 -12.42 1.53
CA SER A 183 19.67 -13.49 0.56
C SER A 183 19.84 -14.79 1.33
N SER A 184 18.81 -15.63 1.43
CA SER A 184 19.02 -16.98 1.95
C SER A 184 20.18 -17.60 1.15
N PRO A 185 21.18 -18.24 1.80
CA PRO A 185 22.17 -18.98 1.05
C PRO A 185 21.41 -20.04 0.24
N ASN A 186 21.64 -20.02 -1.07
CA ASN A 186 21.15 -21.01 -2.00
C ASN A 186 21.59 -22.40 -1.51
N ASN A 187 20.72 -23.14 -0.83
CA ASN A 187 21.00 -24.53 -0.46
C ASN A 187 20.86 -25.38 -1.73
N GLY A 188 21.94 -25.42 -2.50
CA GLY A 188 22.14 -26.42 -3.53
C GLY A 188 22.27 -27.80 -2.88
N HIS A 189 21.30 -28.66 -3.14
CA HIS A 189 21.42 -30.10 -3.09
C HIS A 189 20.99 -30.68 -4.43
#